data_AF-A0A6N6WBW4-F1
#
_entry.id   AF-A0A6N6WBW4-F1
#
_cell.length_a   1.000
_cell.length_b   1.000
_cell.length_c   1.000
_cell.angle_alpha   90.00
_cell.angle_beta   90.00
_cell.angle_gamma   90.00
#
_symmetry.space_group_name_H-M   'P 1'
#
loop_
_entity.id
_entity.type
_entity.pdbx_description
1 polymer ?
#
loop_
_entity_poly.entity_id
_entity_poly.type
_entity_poly.pdbx_seq_one_letter_code
_entity_poly.pdbx_strand_id
1 'polypeptide(L)'
;MHTPPFRLAQPSHLKLSGDELAGTGLRVADPCCTPAKVSFSNTKRRARLAELDGQLHCSIIGTCLSTHELRKLVPKFTGLDRRDASDLEIHHSAVELAIDGGAGAKALHKLLDEHYAAAIRRFDKAADDVELLKLWDEALKSGEIPPAYWALMTHPCATLHVRQKAFGELHMLSHLVGAANRADIRRLVALEAENAELKEKVERQQSRLQEISTQRDAAIAALNEQIAQLTAVATRQTTADPSDLEAEISRLRDKLADSDQRVALHTSRREAAEQRTLQEQGAALALRKSRDQALAQLLLVQNECDALERATVDAGDNSNGAQTRQASLDSVRGKRIVYVGGRPGSNAALKRLVEAAGGDFVVHDGGVEDRKGLLAAALPGADIVVFPVDCVDHDSMNTLKRVCERHQIDYHPLRTASVASFVELVDRLRPEHLAQLGNSPPSAFCLRHG
;
A
#
# COMPACT_ATOMS: atom_id res chain seq x y z
N MET A 1 -9.07 37.36 11.06
CA MET A 1 -10.00 36.44 11.73
C MET A 1 -11.24 36.26 10.86
N HIS A 2 -11.29 35.18 10.08
CA HIS A 2 -12.50 34.74 9.38
C HIS A 2 -12.56 33.21 9.44
N THR A 3 -13.62 32.74 10.06
CA THR A 3 -13.98 31.34 10.32
C THR A 3 -14.54 30.69 9.05
N PRO A 4 -14.16 29.45 8.69
CA PRO A 4 -14.80 28.74 7.58
C PRO A 4 -16.13 28.08 8.00
N PRO A 5 -17.04 27.79 7.05
CA PRO A 5 -18.45 27.51 7.35
C PRO A 5 -18.80 26.03 7.19
N PHE A 6 -18.31 25.12 8.05
CA PHE A 6 -18.87 23.76 8.15
C PHE A 6 -18.81 23.23 9.59
N ARG A 7 -19.92 22.67 10.09
CA ARG A 7 -19.99 21.99 11.40
C ARG A 7 -19.30 20.63 11.32
N LEU A 8 -18.30 20.41 12.17
CA LEU A 8 -17.77 19.07 12.45
C LEU A 8 -18.85 18.27 13.21
N ALA A 9 -19.26 17.13 12.64
CA ALA A 9 -20.14 16.18 13.31
C ALA A 9 -19.40 15.50 14.47
N GLN A 10 -19.91 15.67 15.70
CA GLN A 10 -19.52 14.87 16.85
C GLN A 10 -20.08 13.45 16.72
N PRO A 11 -19.35 12.40 17.10
CA PRO A 11 -19.92 11.06 17.24
C PRO A 11 -20.88 11.03 18.43
N SER A 12 -22.06 10.47 18.21
CA SER A 12 -23.10 10.24 19.20
C SER A 12 -22.61 9.30 20.31
N HIS A 13 -22.56 9.83 21.53
CA HIS A 13 -22.43 9.04 22.76
C HIS A 13 -23.73 8.23 22.96
N LEU A 14 -23.75 6.97 22.54
CA LEU A 14 -24.77 6.02 22.95
C LEU A 14 -24.51 5.64 24.42
N LYS A 15 -25.32 6.18 25.33
CA LYS A 15 -25.48 5.65 26.69
C LYS A 15 -26.44 4.46 26.60
N LEU A 16 -25.92 3.24 26.76
CA LEU A 16 -26.74 2.06 26.98
C LEU A 16 -26.78 1.76 28.48
N SER A 17 -27.97 1.92 29.07
CA SER A 17 -28.35 1.48 30.40
C SER A 17 -28.43 -0.05 30.46
N GLY A 18 -27.93 -0.62 31.56
CA GLY A 18 -27.60 -2.05 31.70
C GLY A 18 -28.74 -3.05 31.81
N ASP A 19 -29.92 -2.78 31.25
CA ASP A 19 -31.09 -3.69 31.33
C ASP A 19 -31.62 -4.19 29.96
N GLU A 20 -30.95 -3.87 28.85
CA GLU A 20 -31.26 -4.46 27.52
C GLU A 20 -30.27 -5.57 27.10
N LEU A 21 -29.69 -6.28 28.07
CA LEU A 21 -28.68 -7.32 27.86
C LEU A 21 -29.23 -8.77 27.94
N ALA A 22 -30.55 -8.96 27.80
CA ALA A 22 -31.18 -10.27 27.93
C ALA A 22 -31.87 -10.82 26.66
N GLY A 23 -31.75 -10.14 25.50
CA GLY A 23 -32.52 -10.50 24.28
C GLY A 23 -31.72 -11.07 23.10
N THR A 24 -30.41 -10.88 23.04
CA THR A 24 -29.59 -11.36 21.91
C THR A 24 -28.66 -12.45 22.39
N GLY A 25 -28.98 -13.70 22.04
CA GLY A 25 -28.24 -14.91 22.40
C GLY A 25 -26.82 -14.93 21.82
N LEU A 26 -25.94 -14.13 22.38
CA LEU A 26 -24.49 -14.21 22.19
C LEU A 26 -23.96 -15.28 23.15
N ARG A 27 -23.92 -16.52 22.68
CA ARG A 27 -23.15 -17.65 23.20
C ARG A 27 -22.59 -18.33 21.96
N VAL A 28 -21.32 -18.68 21.80
CA VAL A 28 -20.12 -18.85 22.64
C VAL A 28 -18.94 -18.75 21.64
N ALA A 29 -17.78 -18.26 22.10
CA ALA A 29 -16.46 -18.24 21.44
C ALA A 29 -16.32 -18.82 20.00
N ASP A 30 -15.77 -18.02 19.08
CA ASP A 30 -15.30 -18.46 17.75
C ASP A 30 -14.51 -19.78 17.83
N PRO A 31 -14.95 -20.86 17.15
CA PRO A 31 -14.29 -22.16 17.18
C PRO A 31 -13.05 -22.23 16.27
N CYS A 32 -12.57 -21.09 15.77
CA CYS A 32 -11.38 -21.01 14.91
C CYS A 32 -10.08 -21.43 15.64
N CYS A 33 -10.07 -21.45 16.98
CA CYS A 33 -8.87 -21.70 17.78
C CYS A 33 -9.03 -22.78 18.85
N THR A 34 -9.91 -23.77 18.65
CA THR A 34 -9.87 -24.99 19.47
C THR A 34 -8.89 -26.00 18.87
N PRO A 35 -7.86 -26.47 19.59
CA PRO A 35 -6.96 -27.49 19.08
C PRO A 35 -7.72 -28.81 18.93
N ALA A 36 -7.97 -29.21 17.69
CA ALA A 36 -8.53 -30.52 17.38
C ALA A 36 -7.49 -31.60 17.70
N LYS A 37 -7.92 -32.70 18.34
CA LYS A 37 -7.10 -33.90 18.53
C LYS A 37 -6.90 -34.57 17.17
N VAL A 38 -5.71 -34.45 16.57
CA VAL A 38 -5.39 -35.15 15.32
C VAL A 38 -4.49 -36.35 15.58
N SER A 39 -5.00 -37.54 15.24
CA SER A 39 -4.23 -38.76 15.06
C SER A 39 -4.02 -38.93 13.55
N PHE A 40 -2.80 -38.74 13.06
CA PHE A 40 -2.47 -39.07 11.67
C PHE A 40 -2.15 -40.57 11.59
N SER A 41 -2.99 -41.34 10.90
CA SER A 41 -2.65 -42.72 10.53
C SER A 41 -1.57 -42.70 9.46
N ASN A 42 -0.45 -43.38 9.70
CA ASN A 42 0.70 -43.48 8.81
C ASN A 42 0.40 -44.40 7.61
N THR A 43 -0.60 -44.03 6.80
CA THR A 43 -1.01 -44.77 5.61
C THR A 43 -0.28 -44.22 4.39
N LYS A 44 0.34 -45.09 3.58
CA LYS A 44 0.98 -44.76 2.29
C LYS A 44 -0.01 -44.32 1.19
N ARG A 45 -1.03 -43.54 1.53
CA ARG A 45 -2.08 -43.06 0.61
C ARG A 45 -2.23 -41.56 0.74
N ARG A 46 -2.77 -40.93 -0.30
CA ARG A 46 -3.12 -39.51 -0.27
C ARG A 46 -4.11 -39.23 0.85
N ALA A 47 -3.88 -38.15 1.60
CA ALA A 47 -4.79 -37.68 2.62
C ALA A 47 -6.10 -37.23 1.97
N ARG A 48 -7.24 -37.55 2.59
CA ARG A 48 -8.54 -37.02 2.17
C ARG A 48 -8.72 -35.59 2.66
N LEU A 49 -9.60 -34.82 2.01
CA LEU A 49 -9.90 -33.44 2.40
C LEU A 49 -10.26 -33.35 3.90
N ALA A 50 -11.21 -34.16 4.36
CA ALA A 50 -11.65 -34.20 5.75
C ALA A 50 -10.62 -34.78 6.76
N GLU A 51 -9.50 -35.31 6.28
CA GLU A 51 -8.40 -35.79 7.14
C GLU A 51 -7.33 -34.70 7.37
N LEU A 52 -7.44 -33.56 6.68
CA LEU A 52 -6.56 -32.41 6.85
C LEU A 52 -6.98 -31.58 8.07
N ASP A 53 -6.06 -30.75 8.56
CA ASP A 53 -6.33 -29.85 9.68
C ASP A 53 -7.41 -28.82 9.30
N GLY A 54 -8.34 -28.57 10.24
CA GLY A 54 -9.39 -27.55 10.17
C GLY A 54 -8.91 -26.22 9.57
N GLN A 55 -7.75 -25.75 9.99
CA GLN A 55 -7.17 -24.47 9.56
C GLN A 55 -6.80 -24.40 8.07
N LEU A 56 -6.59 -25.55 7.41
CA LEU A 56 -6.20 -25.62 5.99
C LEU A 56 -7.40 -25.61 5.05
N HIS A 57 -8.61 -25.88 5.53
CA HIS A 57 -9.78 -26.00 4.67
C HIS A 57 -10.14 -24.68 4.00
N CYS A 58 -10.11 -23.58 4.74
CA CYS A 58 -10.40 -22.25 4.20
C CYS A 58 -9.41 -21.87 3.08
N SER A 59 -8.11 -22.13 3.26
CA SER A 59 -7.10 -21.83 2.23
C SER A 59 -7.25 -22.73 1.01
N ILE A 60 -7.49 -24.03 1.20
CA ILE A 60 -7.70 -24.98 0.10
C ILE A 60 -8.95 -24.59 -0.68
N ILE A 61 -10.09 -24.44 -0.02
CA ILE A 61 -11.36 -24.12 -0.68
C ILE A 61 -11.30 -22.75 -1.36
N GLY A 62 -10.75 -21.74 -0.69
CA GLY A 62 -10.68 -20.37 -1.21
C GLY A 62 -9.71 -20.20 -2.38
N THR A 63 -8.69 -21.06 -2.48
CA THR A 63 -7.67 -20.99 -3.53
C THR A 63 -7.99 -21.92 -4.70
N CYS A 64 -8.50 -23.12 -4.40
CA CYS A 64 -8.65 -24.21 -5.35
C CYS A 64 -10.06 -24.34 -5.93
N LEU A 65 -11.04 -23.58 -5.46
CA LEU A 65 -12.39 -23.59 -6.02
C LEU A 65 -12.91 -22.16 -6.21
N SER A 66 -13.52 -21.91 -7.36
CA SER A 66 -14.20 -20.65 -7.60
C SER A 66 -15.52 -20.57 -6.83
N THR A 67 -15.97 -19.35 -6.53
CA THR A 67 -17.29 -19.13 -5.94
C THR A 67 -18.41 -19.70 -6.81
N HIS A 68 -18.26 -19.70 -8.14
CA HIS A 68 -19.22 -20.30 -9.06
C HIS A 68 -19.37 -21.82 -8.88
N GLU A 69 -18.25 -22.52 -8.71
CA GLU A 69 -18.24 -23.96 -8.48
C GLU A 69 -18.83 -24.33 -7.13
N LEU A 70 -18.46 -23.58 -6.09
CA LEU A 70 -19.03 -23.75 -4.76
C LEU A 70 -20.55 -23.53 -4.76
N ARG A 71 -21.04 -22.47 -5.43
CA ARG A 71 -22.48 -22.20 -5.58
C ARG A 71 -23.24 -23.32 -6.30
N LYS A 72 -22.59 -24.09 -7.17
CA LYS A 72 -23.22 -25.23 -7.85
C LYS A 72 -23.28 -26.48 -6.95
N LEU A 73 -22.32 -26.62 -6.04
CA LEU A 73 -22.11 -27.85 -5.27
C LEU A 73 -22.68 -27.78 -3.84
N VAL A 74 -22.38 -26.71 -3.10
CA VAL A 74 -22.70 -26.56 -1.67
C VAL A 74 -24.21 -26.64 -1.37
N PRO A 75 -25.11 -26.00 -2.15
CA PRO A 75 -26.55 -26.10 -1.93
C PRO A 75 -27.14 -27.52 -2.04
N LYS A 76 -26.42 -28.48 -2.63
CA LYS A 76 -26.89 -29.87 -2.72
C LYS A 76 -26.76 -30.65 -1.41
N PHE A 77 -25.94 -30.13 -0.49
CA PHE A 77 -25.63 -30.77 0.79
C PHE A 77 -26.01 -29.87 1.98
N THR A 78 -26.58 -28.70 1.73
CA THR A 78 -26.95 -27.69 2.73
C THR A 78 -28.34 -27.14 2.41
N GLY A 79 -28.95 -26.40 3.34
CA GLY A 79 -30.22 -25.72 3.13
C GLY A 79 -30.12 -24.35 2.43
N LEU A 80 -28.94 -23.99 1.89
CA LEU A 80 -28.71 -22.68 1.30
C LEU A 80 -29.36 -22.54 -0.09
N ASP A 81 -29.90 -21.34 -0.36
CA ASP A 81 -30.31 -20.99 -1.72
C ASP A 81 -29.11 -20.55 -2.57
N ARG A 82 -29.02 -21.07 -3.80
CA ARG A 82 -27.90 -20.81 -4.70
C ARG A 82 -27.78 -19.34 -5.15
N ARG A 83 -28.91 -18.65 -5.29
CA ARG A 83 -29.01 -17.27 -5.80
C ARG A 83 -28.88 -16.24 -4.70
N ASP A 84 -29.52 -16.50 -3.57
CA ASP A 84 -29.67 -15.50 -2.52
C ASP A 84 -28.55 -15.53 -1.48
N ALA A 85 -27.89 -16.70 -1.28
CA ALA A 85 -26.77 -16.78 -0.36
C ALA A 85 -25.58 -15.94 -0.83
N SER A 86 -24.94 -15.23 0.09
CA SER A 86 -23.70 -14.49 -0.16
C SER A 86 -22.53 -15.44 -0.50
N ASP A 87 -21.50 -14.92 -1.18
CA ASP A 87 -20.30 -15.71 -1.48
C ASP A 87 -19.62 -16.21 -0.19
N LEU A 88 -19.71 -15.41 0.89
CA LEU A 88 -19.16 -15.76 2.19
C LEU A 88 -19.91 -16.95 2.82
N GLU A 89 -21.23 -16.95 2.82
CA GLU A 89 -22.05 -18.05 3.36
C GLU A 89 -21.81 -19.36 2.61
N ILE A 90 -21.72 -19.28 1.28
CA ILE A 90 -21.41 -20.44 0.42
C ILE A 90 -20.00 -20.97 0.72
N HIS A 91 -19.02 -20.08 0.91
CA HIS A 91 -17.65 -20.47 1.23
C HIS A 91 -17.55 -21.09 2.63
N HIS A 92 -18.11 -20.46 3.67
CA HIS A 92 -18.11 -21.01 5.03
C HIS A 92 -18.79 -22.37 5.09
N SER A 93 -19.94 -22.52 4.43
CA SER A 93 -20.63 -23.81 4.37
C SER A 93 -19.81 -24.88 3.64
N ALA A 94 -19.03 -24.51 2.61
CA ALA A 94 -18.10 -25.44 1.97
C ALA A 94 -16.97 -25.90 2.92
N VAL A 95 -16.46 -24.98 3.75
CA VAL A 95 -15.44 -25.26 4.76
C VAL A 95 -16.00 -26.18 5.85
N GLU A 96 -17.20 -25.90 6.36
CA GLU A 96 -17.89 -26.76 7.33
C GLU A 96 -18.12 -28.17 6.77
N LEU A 97 -18.64 -28.28 5.54
CA LEU A 97 -18.78 -29.58 4.87
C LEU A 97 -17.46 -30.33 4.74
N ALA A 98 -16.34 -29.62 4.57
CA ALA A 98 -15.02 -30.23 4.47
C ALA A 98 -14.52 -30.74 5.83
N ILE A 99 -14.77 -29.99 6.91
CA ILE A 99 -14.43 -30.34 8.31
C ILE A 99 -15.29 -31.52 8.81
N ASP A 100 -16.61 -31.45 8.63
CA ASP A 100 -17.57 -32.44 9.12
C ASP A 100 -17.43 -33.80 8.40
N GLY A 101 -16.85 -33.79 7.20
CA GLY A 101 -16.70 -34.97 6.38
C GLY A 101 -18.00 -35.36 5.67
N GLY A 102 -18.23 -36.67 5.51
CA GLY A 102 -19.46 -37.17 4.89
C GLY A 102 -19.56 -36.95 3.38
N ALA A 103 -20.80 -36.79 2.88
CA ALA A 103 -21.07 -36.73 1.44
C ALA A 103 -20.59 -35.41 0.79
N GLY A 104 -20.71 -34.28 1.51
CA GLY A 104 -20.25 -32.97 1.05
C GLY A 104 -18.74 -32.91 0.89
N ALA A 105 -17.96 -33.30 1.91
CA ALA A 105 -16.50 -33.41 1.82
C ALA A 105 -16.04 -34.32 0.67
N LYS A 106 -16.71 -35.47 0.48
CA LYS A 106 -16.39 -36.40 -0.62
C LYS A 106 -16.63 -35.77 -1.98
N ALA A 107 -17.70 -34.99 -2.13
CA ALA A 107 -18.01 -34.30 -3.37
C ALA A 107 -17.00 -33.18 -3.67
N LEU A 108 -16.60 -32.40 -2.66
CA LEU A 108 -15.56 -31.39 -2.76
C LEU A 108 -14.20 -32.00 -3.11
N HIS A 109 -13.81 -33.07 -2.42
CA HIS A 109 -12.57 -33.80 -2.69
C HIS A 109 -12.55 -34.37 -4.11
N LYS A 110 -13.66 -34.96 -4.57
CA LYS A 110 -13.80 -35.47 -5.93
C LYS A 110 -13.63 -34.36 -6.97
N LEU A 111 -14.28 -33.21 -6.75
CA LEU A 111 -14.16 -32.06 -7.66
C LEU A 111 -12.72 -31.56 -7.76
N LEU A 112 -12.01 -31.44 -6.63
CA LEU A 112 -10.61 -31.04 -6.59
C LEU A 112 -9.69 -32.05 -7.29
N ASP A 113 -9.91 -33.35 -7.08
CA ASP A 113 -9.16 -34.40 -7.76
C ASP A 113 -9.39 -34.41 -9.28
N GLU A 114 -10.63 -34.17 -9.73
CA GLU A 114 -10.95 -34.06 -11.16
C GLU A 114 -10.30 -32.82 -11.79
N HIS A 115 -10.37 -31.67 -11.12
CA HIS A 115 -9.76 -30.42 -11.56
C HIS A 115 -8.24 -30.51 -11.72
N TYR A 116 -7.59 -31.16 -10.76
CA TYR A 116 -6.14 -31.09 -10.62
C TYR A 116 -5.46 -32.44 -10.85
N ALA A 117 -6.12 -33.36 -11.56
CA ALA A 117 -5.61 -34.68 -11.87
C ALA A 117 -4.21 -34.66 -12.52
N ALA A 118 -3.92 -33.65 -13.36
CA ALA A 118 -2.60 -33.50 -13.98
C ALA A 118 -1.51 -33.12 -12.96
N ALA A 119 -1.81 -32.20 -12.04
CA ALA A 119 -0.88 -31.80 -10.99
C ALA A 119 -0.65 -32.92 -9.98
N ILE A 120 -1.71 -33.66 -9.61
CA ILE A 120 -1.60 -34.85 -8.76
C ILE A 120 -0.62 -35.85 -9.37
N ARG A 121 -0.79 -36.22 -10.66
CA ARG A 121 0.14 -37.11 -11.37
C ARG A 121 1.58 -36.60 -11.44
N ARG A 122 1.79 -35.27 -11.44
CA ARG A 122 3.12 -34.66 -11.42
C ARG A 122 3.76 -34.81 -10.04
N PHE A 123 3.02 -34.52 -8.98
CA PHE A 123 3.49 -34.59 -7.59
C PHE A 123 3.67 -36.03 -7.10
N ASP A 124 2.90 -37.00 -7.61
CA ASP A 124 3.03 -38.43 -7.28
C ASP A 124 4.45 -39.01 -7.52
N LYS A 125 5.27 -38.32 -8.33
CA LYS A 125 6.66 -38.72 -8.61
C LYS A 125 7.63 -38.34 -7.48
N ALA A 126 7.24 -37.43 -6.59
CA ALA A 126 8.09 -36.96 -5.51
C ALA A 126 8.11 -37.98 -4.36
N ALA A 127 9.30 -38.36 -3.92
CA ALA A 127 9.49 -39.37 -2.88
C ALA A 127 9.64 -38.79 -1.47
N ASP A 128 10.00 -37.52 -1.35
CA ASP A 128 10.33 -36.88 -0.08
C ASP A 128 9.91 -35.39 -0.01
N ASP A 129 10.14 -34.79 1.16
CA ASP A 129 9.84 -33.39 1.46
C ASP A 129 10.59 -32.42 0.53
N VAL A 130 11.82 -32.76 0.13
CA VAL A 130 12.67 -31.88 -0.68
C VAL A 130 12.13 -31.80 -2.11
N GLU A 131 11.78 -32.93 -2.71
CA GLU A 131 11.19 -33.01 -4.04
C GLU A 131 9.80 -32.34 -4.09
N LEU A 132 8.99 -32.51 -3.04
CA LEU A 132 7.69 -31.84 -2.93
C LEU A 132 7.82 -30.31 -2.88
N LEU A 133 8.75 -29.81 -2.06
CA LEU A 133 8.99 -28.38 -1.94
C LEU A 133 9.59 -27.80 -3.23
N LYS A 134 10.43 -28.57 -3.94
CA LYS A 134 10.94 -28.15 -5.25
C LYS A 134 9.81 -27.97 -6.28
N LEU A 135 8.89 -28.93 -6.36
CA LEU A 135 7.73 -28.83 -7.26
C LEU A 135 6.80 -27.67 -6.88
N TRP A 136 6.67 -27.39 -5.59
CA TRP A 136 5.93 -26.24 -5.09
C TRP A 136 6.60 -24.90 -5.44
N ASP A 137 7.92 -24.78 -5.23
CA ASP A 137 8.69 -23.59 -5.59
C ASP A 137 8.64 -23.31 -7.10
N GLU A 138 8.63 -24.37 -7.93
CA GLU A 138 8.42 -24.26 -9.38
C GLU A 138 7.02 -23.73 -9.72
N ALA A 139 5.98 -24.23 -9.05
CA ALA A 139 4.60 -23.79 -9.24
C ALA A 139 4.37 -22.34 -8.80
N LEU A 140 5.02 -21.90 -7.72
CA LEU A 140 5.01 -20.49 -7.29
C LEU A 140 5.62 -19.58 -8.37
N LYS A 141 6.70 -20.02 -9.04
CA LYS A 141 7.35 -19.25 -10.12
C LYS A 141 6.52 -19.22 -11.41
N SER A 142 5.82 -20.30 -11.74
CA SER A 142 4.98 -20.38 -12.95
C SER A 142 3.56 -19.82 -12.75
N GLY A 143 3.14 -19.58 -11.51
CA GLY A 143 1.79 -19.14 -11.16
C GLY A 143 0.74 -20.26 -11.12
N GLU A 144 1.15 -21.54 -11.24
CA GLU A 144 0.25 -22.70 -11.20
C GLU A 144 -0.08 -23.12 -9.76
N ILE A 145 -0.54 -22.16 -8.96
CA ILE A 145 -0.65 -22.31 -7.50
C ILE A 145 -1.80 -23.24 -7.09
N PRO A 146 -3.07 -23.04 -7.53
CA PRO A 146 -4.16 -23.90 -7.09
C PRO A 146 -3.98 -25.40 -7.37
N PRO A 147 -3.49 -25.82 -8.57
CA PRO A 147 -3.22 -27.23 -8.84
C PRO A 147 -2.11 -27.82 -7.96
N ALA A 148 -1.00 -27.09 -7.79
CA ALA A 148 0.14 -27.55 -7.00
C ALA A 148 -0.19 -27.62 -5.51
N TYR A 149 -0.97 -26.66 -5.01
CA TYR A 149 -1.37 -26.58 -3.62
C TYR A 149 -2.22 -27.79 -3.22
N TRP A 150 -3.23 -28.15 -4.02
CA TRP A 150 -4.05 -29.33 -3.74
C TRP A 150 -3.24 -30.63 -3.79
N ALA A 151 -2.39 -30.79 -4.80
CA ALA A 151 -1.55 -31.96 -4.98
C ALA A 151 -0.60 -32.16 -3.79
N LEU A 152 0.06 -31.09 -3.33
CA LEU A 152 0.96 -31.10 -2.17
C LEU A 152 0.21 -31.37 -0.86
N MET A 153 -0.90 -30.68 -0.60
CA MET A 153 -1.63 -30.82 0.67
C MET A 153 -2.10 -32.24 0.93
N THR A 154 -2.44 -32.97 -0.13
CA THR A 154 -2.94 -34.35 -0.06
C THR A 154 -1.87 -35.42 -0.27
N HIS A 155 -0.62 -35.05 -0.59
CA HIS A 155 0.42 -36.02 -0.95
C HIS A 155 0.77 -36.97 0.22
N PRO A 156 1.04 -38.28 -0.03
CA PRO A 156 1.34 -39.25 1.04
C PRO A 156 2.61 -38.91 1.83
N CYS A 157 3.62 -38.34 1.16
CA CYS A 157 4.87 -37.92 1.79
C CYS A 157 4.83 -36.51 2.37
N ALA A 158 3.74 -35.75 2.22
CA ALA A 158 3.70 -34.38 2.73
C ALA A 158 3.66 -34.35 4.26
N THR A 159 4.80 -34.04 4.87
CA THR A 159 4.89 -33.82 6.31
C THR A 159 4.17 -32.55 6.74
N LEU A 160 3.97 -32.41 8.06
CA LEU A 160 3.43 -31.18 8.64
C LEU A 160 4.25 -29.95 8.24
N HIS A 161 5.58 -30.08 8.21
CA HIS A 161 6.49 -29.00 7.82
C HIS A 161 6.25 -28.55 6.37
N VAL A 162 6.15 -29.50 5.43
CA VAL A 162 5.88 -29.20 4.00
C VAL A 162 4.54 -28.48 3.84
N ARG A 163 3.48 -28.96 4.51
CA ARG A 163 2.16 -28.32 4.47
C ARG A 163 2.19 -26.91 5.07
N GLN A 164 2.88 -26.72 6.19
CA GLN A 164 3.00 -25.41 6.84
C GLN A 164 3.76 -24.41 5.98
N LYS A 165 4.86 -24.82 5.33
CA LYS A 165 5.61 -23.95 4.41
C LYS A 165 4.72 -23.50 3.25
N ALA A 166 4.08 -24.45 2.56
CA ALA A 166 3.21 -24.13 1.41
C ALA A 166 1.99 -23.27 1.82
N PHE A 167 1.38 -23.55 2.97
CA PHE A 167 0.30 -22.72 3.52
C PHE A 167 0.77 -21.30 3.83
N GLY A 168 1.93 -21.14 4.49
CA GLY A 168 2.49 -19.84 4.84
C GLY A 168 2.77 -18.97 3.61
N GLU A 169 3.38 -19.55 2.57
CA GLU A 169 3.68 -18.84 1.32
C GLU A 169 2.40 -18.44 0.57
N LEU A 170 1.41 -19.34 0.48
CA LEU A 170 0.11 -19.01 -0.10
C LEU A 170 -0.64 -17.93 0.70
N HIS A 171 -0.57 -17.99 2.02
CA HIS A 171 -1.20 -17.01 2.91
C HIS A 171 -0.60 -15.61 2.69
N MET A 172 0.74 -15.52 2.64
CA MET A 172 1.43 -14.25 2.35
C MET A 172 1.12 -13.74 0.94
N LEU A 173 1.01 -14.62 -0.05
CA LEU A 173 0.64 -14.24 -1.41
C LEU A 173 -0.78 -13.67 -1.47
N SER A 174 -1.74 -14.30 -0.77
CA SER A 174 -3.12 -13.81 -0.69
C SER A 174 -3.19 -12.42 -0.06
N HIS A 175 -2.36 -12.14 0.96
CA HIS A 175 -2.22 -10.80 1.53
C HIS A 175 -1.62 -9.79 0.53
N LEU A 176 -0.57 -10.17 -0.21
CA LEU A 176 0.08 -9.32 -1.18
C LEU A 176 -0.85 -8.96 -2.35
N VAL A 177 -1.49 -9.97 -2.95
CA VAL A 177 -2.48 -9.79 -4.03
C VAL A 177 -3.64 -8.94 -3.52
N GLY A 178 -4.11 -9.18 -2.29
CA GLY A 178 -5.14 -8.36 -1.68
C GLY A 178 -4.72 -6.88 -1.51
N ALA A 179 -3.47 -6.61 -1.14
CA ALA A 179 -2.95 -5.25 -1.01
C ALA A 179 -2.79 -4.56 -2.37
N ALA A 180 -2.20 -5.25 -3.35
CA ALA A 180 -2.05 -4.76 -4.72
C ALA A 180 -3.41 -4.47 -5.36
N ASN A 181 -4.36 -5.42 -5.28
CA ASN A 181 -5.70 -5.24 -5.84
C ASN A 181 -6.45 -4.06 -5.20
N ARG A 182 -6.27 -3.80 -3.89
CA ARG A 182 -6.83 -2.59 -3.25
C ARG A 182 -6.17 -1.29 -3.73
N ALA A 183 -4.87 -1.29 -4.05
CA ALA A 183 -4.21 -0.14 -4.64
C ALA A 183 -4.72 0.08 -6.08
N ASP A 184 -4.86 -0.99 -6.85
CA ASP A 184 -5.38 -0.95 -8.22
C ASP A 184 -6.83 -0.47 -8.27
N ILE A 185 -7.71 -0.98 -7.40
CA ILE A 185 -9.10 -0.50 -7.26
C ILE A 185 -9.12 1.00 -6.96
N ARG A 186 -8.31 1.47 -6.01
CA ARG A 186 -8.23 2.91 -5.69
C ARG A 186 -7.76 3.72 -6.90
N ARG A 187 -6.77 3.22 -7.64
CA ARG A 187 -6.26 3.89 -8.85
C ARG A 187 -7.32 3.92 -9.95
N LEU A 188 -8.05 2.83 -10.14
CA LEU A 188 -9.11 2.71 -11.12
C LEU A 188 -10.24 3.70 -10.82
N VAL A 189 -10.73 3.73 -9.58
CA VAL A 189 -11.77 4.69 -9.15
C VAL A 189 -11.32 6.14 -9.35
N ALA A 190 -10.07 6.46 -9.02
CA ALA A 190 -9.53 7.81 -9.23
C ALA A 190 -9.46 8.18 -10.72
N LEU A 191 -9.04 7.25 -11.58
CA LEU A 191 -9.00 7.44 -13.02
C LEU A 191 -10.40 7.56 -13.62
N GLU A 192 -11.38 6.81 -13.13
CA GLU A 192 -12.78 6.94 -13.55
C GLU A 192 -13.35 8.32 -13.21
N ALA A 193 -13.06 8.84 -12.01
CA ALA A 193 -13.46 10.18 -11.60
C ALA A 193 -12.80 11.28 -12.45
N GLU A 194 -11.48 11.16 -12.70
CA GLU A 194 -10.76 12.09 -13.57
C GLU A 194 -11.30 12.05 -15.01
N ASN A 195 -11.61 10.86 -15.52
CA ASN A 195 -12.19 10.70 -16.86
C ASN A 195 -13.57 11.36 -16.96
N ALA A 196 -14.40 11.23 -15.92
CA ALA A 196 -15.69 11.90 -15.85
C ALA A 196 -15.55 13.43 -15.83
N GLU A 197 -14.63 13.98 -15.02
CA GLU A 197 -14.37 15.42 -14.95
C GLU A 197 -13.85 15.97 -16.29
N LEU A 198 -12.93 15.25 -16.93
CA LEU A 198 -12.40 15.63 -18.24
C LEU A 198 -13.49 15.61 -19.32
N LYS A 199 -14.36 14.60 -19.33
CA LYS A 199 -15.51 14.55 -20.24
C LYS A 199 -16.43 15.75 -20.05
N GLU A 200 -16.76 16.10 -18.81
CA GLU A 200 -17.59 17.25 -18.51
C GLU A 200 -16.92 18.58 -18.95
N LYS A 201 -15.60 18.72 -18.74
CA LYS A 201 -14.84 19.88 -19.23
C LYS A 201 -14.87 19.98 -20.76
N VAL A 202 -14.70 18.85 -21.46
CA VAL A 202 -14.77 18.82 -22.93
C VAL A 202 -16.16 19.21 -23.43
N GLU A 203 -17.22 18.68 -22.82
CA GLU A 203 -18.60 19.02 -23.18
C GLU A 203 -18.91 20.51 -22.97
N ARG A 204 -18.45 21.08 -21.83
CA ARG A 204 -18.56 22.52 -21.56
C ARG A 204 -17.79 23.37 -22.59
N GLN A 205 -16.58 22.94 -22.97
CA GLN A 205 -15.78 23.64 -23.98
C GLN A 205 -16.42 23.56 -25.36
N GLN A 206 -16.92 22.40 -25.77
CA GLN A 206 -17.62 22.21 -27.04
C GLN A 206 -18.87 23.09 -27.13
N SER A 207 -19.68 23.12 -26.06
CA SER A 207 -20.88 23.97 -25.98
C SER A 207 -20.53 25.45 -26.12
N ARG A 208 -19.49 25.91 -25.41
CA ARG A 208 -19.02 27.31 -25.49
C ARG A 208 -18.48 27.67 -26.88
N LEU A 209 -17.73 26.77 -27.52
CA LEU A 209 -17.22 26.99 -28.87
C LEU A 209 -18.34 27.06 -29.90
N GLN A 210 -19.36 26.20 -29.78
CA GLN A 210 -20.56 26.27 -30.61
C GLN A 210 -21.29 27.60 -30.40
N GLU A 211 -21.52 28.01 -29.16
CA GLU A 211 -22.18 29.28 -28.85
C GLU A 211 -21.43 30.47 -29.47
N ILE A 212 -20.11 30.55 -29.27
CA ILE A 212 -19.27 31.60 -29.87
C ILE A 212 -19.34 31.56 -31.40
N SER A 213 -19.31 30.37 -32.01
CA SER A 213 -19.45 30.24 -33.48
C SER A 213 -20.80 30.77 -33.96
N THR A 214 -21.89 30.38 -33.29
CA THR A 214 -23.24 30.85 -33.67
C THR A 214 -23.40 32.36 -33.51
N GLN A 215 -22.86 32.95 -32.42
CA GLN A 215 -22.85 34.39 -32.22
C GLN A 215 -22.04 35.11 -33.30
N ARG A 216 -20.87 34.57 -33.66
CA ARG A 216 -20.03 35.11 -34.72
C ARG A 216 -20.74 35.05 -36.08
N ASP A 217 -21.33 33.90 -36.42
CA ASP A 217 -21.99 33.71 -37.71
C ASP A 217 -23.23 34.61 -37.84
N ALA A 218 -23.99 34.82 -36.74
CA ALA A 218 -25.08 35.79 -36.67
C ALA A 218 -24.57 37.24 -36.84
N ALA A 219 -23.45 37.60 -36.20
CA ALA A 219 -22.85 38.93 -36.33
C ALA A 219 -22.34 39.19 -37.76
N ILE A 220 -21.72 38.19 -38.40
CA ILE A 220 -21.29 38.25 -39.80
C ILE A 220 -22.50 38.43 -40.71
N ALA A 221 -23.59 37.68 -40.50
CA ALA A 221 -24.82 37.82 -41.29
C ALA A 221 -25.41 39.23 -41.16
N ALA A 222 -25.51 39.77 -39.94
CA ALA A 222 -26.01 41.12 -39.69
C ALA A 222 -25.14 42.21 -40.33
N LEU A 223 -23.81 42.08 -40.24
CA LEU A 223 -22.88 43.00 -40.89
C LEU A 223 -22.98 42.93 -42.41
N ASN A 224 -23.09 41.74 -43.00
CA ASN A 224 -23.27 41.55 -44.43
C ASN A 224 -24.60 42.16 -44.92
N GLU A 225 -25.67 42.03 -44.12
CA GLU A 225 -26.95 42.66 -44.43
C GLU A 225 -26.85 44.20 -44.40
N GLN A 226 -26.17 44.77 -43.39
CA GLN A 226 -25.90 46.21 -43.33
C GLN A 226 -25.05 46.68 -44.52
N ILE A 227 -24.01 45.94 -44.90
CA ILE A 227 -23.20 46.24 -46.08
C ILE A 227 -24.09 46.21 -47.34
N ALA A 228 -24.96 45.21 -47.49
CA ALA A 228 -25.84 45.12 -48.64
C ALA A 228 -26.85 46.28 -48.69
N GLN A 229 -27.43 46.66 -47.55
CA GLN A 229 -28.33 47.81 -47.43
C GLN A 229 -27.62 49.14 -47.75
N LEU A 230 -26.45 49.40 -47.16
CA LEU A 230 -25.64 50.59 -47.44
C LEU A 230 -25.19 50.64 -48.90
N THR A 231 -24.78 49.50 -49.47
CA THR A 231 -24.42 49.39 -50.88
C THR A 231 -25.62 49.71 -51.78
N ALA A 232 -26.81 49.19 -51.46
CA ALA A 232 -28.03 49.46 -52.21
C ALA A 232 -28.47 50.93 -52.10
N VAL A 233 -28.31 51.56 -50.93
CA VAL A 233 -28.56 52.99 -50.72
C VAL A 233 -27.56 53.84 -51.50
N ALA A 234 -26.26 53.54 -51.44
CA ALA A 234 -25.22 54.22 -52.22
C ALA A 234 -25.41 54.05 -53.74
N THR A 235 -25.88 52.89 -54.19
CA THR A 235 -26.17 52.63 -55.62
C THR A 235 -27.46 53.34 -56.07
N ARG A 236 -28.45 53.55 -55.18
CA ARG A 236 -29.67 54.33 -55.45
C ARG A 236 -29.46 55.84 -55.31
N GLN A 237 -28.52 56.27 -54.47
CA GLN A 237 -28.08 57.65 -54.33
C GLN A 237 -26.89 57.93 -55.28
N THR A 238 -27.12 57.81 -56.59
CA THR A 238 -26.23 58.43 -57.59
C THR A 238 -26.52 59.93 -57.76
N THR A 239 -27.18 60.54 -56.78
CA THR A 239 -27.34 61.99 -56.61
C THR A 239 -27.38 62.30 -55.11
N ALA A 240 -26.23 62.30 -54.44
CA ALA A 240 -26.11 62.82 -53.09
C ALA A 240 -24.91 63.78 -53.00
N ASP A 241 -25.12 64.85 -52.24
CA ASP A 241 -24.21 65.96 -52.04
C ASP A 241 -22.88 65.47 -51.40
N PRO A 242 -21.70 65.95 -51.82
CA PRO A 242 -20.39 65.46 -51.34
C PRO A 242 -20.22 65.47 -49.82
N SER A 243 -20.94 66.36 -49.12
CA SER A 243 -20.87 66.57 -47.67
C SER A 243 -21.35 65.38 -46.83
N ASP A 244 -22.37 64.64 -47.26
CA ASP A 244 -22.94 63.52 -46.46
C ASP A 244 -22.08 62.25 -46.56
N LEU A 245 -21.42 62.03 -47.70
CA LEU A 245 -20.47 60.93 -47.89
C LEU A 245 -19.22 61.13 -47.03
N GLU A 246 -18.74 62.36 -46.89
CA GLU A 246 -17.58 62.69 -46.04
C GLU A 246 -17.86 62.40 -44.56
N ALA A 247 -19.08 62.71 -44.08
CA ALA A 247 -19.49 62.45 -42.70
C ALA A 247 -19.58 60.93 -42.39
N GLU A 248 -20.11 60.13 -43.31
CA GLU A 248 -20.22 58.68 -43.12
C GLU A 248 -18.85 57.98 -43.21
N ILE A 249 -17.97 58.44 -44.12
CA ILE A 249 -16.57 57.97 -44.17
C ILE A 249 -15.85 58.28 -42.85
N SER A 250 -16.07 59.45 -42.25
CA SER A 250 -15.51 59.79 -40.93
C SER A 250 -15.99 58.82 -39.84
N ARG A 251 -17.29 58.52 -39.78
CA ARG A 251 -17.84 57.57 -38.80
C ARG A 251 -17.29 56.15 -38.94
N LEU A 252 -17.12 55.68 -40.18
CA LEU A 252 -16.56 54.34 -40.43
C LEU A 252 -15.08 54.28 -40.04
N ARG A 253 -14.32 55.35 -40.26
CA ARG A 253 -12.93 55.45 -39.79
C ARG A 253 -12.84 55.41 -38.27
N ASP A 254 -13.73 56.11 -37.56
CA ASP A 254 -13.74 56.07 -36.09
C ASP A 254 -14.07 54.67 -35.54
N LYS A 255 -15.04 53.97 -36.15
CA LYS A 255 -15.37 52.58 -35.78
C LYS A 255 -14.24 51.60 -36.07
N LEU A 256 -13.55 51.77 -37.20
CA LEU A 256 -12.39 50.95 -37.55
C LEU A 256 -11.26 51.16 -36.53
N ALA A 257 -11.00 52.43 -36.15
CA ALA A 257 -10.00 52.76 -35.14
C ALA A 257 -10.32 52.15 -33.77
N ASP A 258 -11.59 52.19 -33.33
CA ASP A 258 -12.01 51.54 -32.08
C ASP A 258 -11.83 50.01 -32.13
N SER A 259 -12.20 49.39 -33.26
CA SER A 259 -12.02 47.95 -33.45
C SER A 259 -10.54 47.56 -33.44
N ASP A 260 -9.68 48.32 -34.12
CA ASP A 260 -8.23 48.10 -34.14
C ASP A 260 -7.62 48.24 -32.74
N GLN A 261 -8.06 49.22 -31.96
CA GLN A 261 -7.63 49.40 -30.58
C GLN A 261 -8.02 48.21 -29.68
N ARG A 262 -9.23 47.68 -29.86
CA ARG A 262 -9.70 46.49 -29.12
C ARG A 262 -8.90 45.25 -29.49
N VAL A 263 -8.64 45.04 -30.78
CA VAL A 263 -7.80 43.93 -31.27
C VAL A 263 -6.39 44.04 -30.70
N ALA A 264 -5.78 45.23 -30.72
CA ALA A 264 -4.46 45.47 -30.14
C ALA A 264 -4.41 45.13 -28.65
N LEU A 265 -5.44 45.54 -27.87
CA LEU A 265 -5.53 45.22 -26.45
C LEU A 265 -5.63 43.71 -26.18
N HIS A 266 -6.47 43.00 -26.93
CA HIS A 266 -6.62 41.56 -26.78
C HIS A 266 -5.35 40.80 -27.17
N THR A 267 -4.68 41.21 -28.25
CA THR A 267 -3.39 40.64 -28.68
C THR A 267 -2.33 40.84 -27.60
N SER A 268 -2.17 42.05 -27.06
CA SER A 268 -1.23 42.32 -25.98
C SER A 268 -1.49 41.48 -24.71
N ARG A 269 -2.77 41.31 -24.33
CA ARG A 269 -3.14 40.45 -23.20
C ARG A 269 -2.80 38.98 -23.44
N ARG A 270 -2.99 38.48 -24.66
CA ARG A 270 -2.65 37.10 -25.03
C ARG A 270 -1.14 36.88 -24.97
N GLU A 271 -0.36 37.77 -25.59
CA GLU A 271 1.10 37.71 -25.60
C GLU A 271 1.67 37.73 -24.16
N ALA A 272 1.14 38.60 -23.30
CA ALA A 272 1.54 38.65 -21.90
C ALA A 272 1.21 37.35 -21.13
N ALA A 273 0.09 36.70 -21.44
CA ALA A 273 -0.28 35.42 -20.83
C ALA A 273 0.59 34.26 -21.33
N GLU A 274 0.91 34.23 -22.63
CA GLU A 274 1.81 33.25 -23.25
C GLU A 274 3.23 33.38 -22.67
N GLN A 275 3.74 34.61 -22.52
CA GLN A 275 5.04 34.88 -21.91
C GLN A 275 5.11 34.41 -20.45
N ARG A 276 4.07 34.67 -19.64
CA ARG A 276 4.00 34.17 -18.26
C ARG A 276 4.03 32.64 -18.21
N THR A 277 3.25 31.99 -19.08
CA THR A 277 3.20 30.52 -19.15
C THR A 277 4.57 29.93 -19.51
N LEU A 278 5.27 30.53 -20.49
CA LEU A 278 6.64 30.12 -20.87
C LEU A 278 7.64 30.30 -19.72
N GLN A 279 7.55 31.41 -18.97
CA GLN A 279 8.40 31.66 -17.80
C GLN A 279 8.15 30.64 -16.68
N GLU A 280 6.89 30.36 -16.36
CA GLU A 280 6.52 29.36 -15.35
C GLU A 280 6.99 27.95 -15.73
N GLN A 281 6.84 27.57 -17.00
CA GLN A 281 7.35 26.30 -17.53
C GLN A 281 8.88 26.21 -17.42
N GLY A 282 9.60 27.30 -17.76
CA GLY A 282 11.04 27.39 -17.60
C GLY A 282 11.49 27.24 -16.13
N ALA A 283 10.80 27.91 -15.21
CA ALA A 283 11.05 27.82 -13.78
C ALA A 283 10.78 26.40 -13.24
N ALA A 284 9.68 25.76 -13.67
CA ALA A 284 9.35 24.40 -13.27
C ALA A 284 10.40 23.37 -13.75
N LEU A 285 10.90 23.54 -14.98
CA LEU A 285 11.99 22.70 -15.50
C LEU A 285 13.30 22.90 -14.73
N ALA A 286 13.64 24.16 -14.40
CA ALA A 286 14.82 24.46 -13.59
C ALA A 286 14.74 23.84 -12.19
N LEU A 287 13.58 23.94 -11.53
CA LEU A 287 13.33 23.31 -10.22
C LEU A 287 13.42 21.79 -10.28
N ARG A 288 12.85 21.15 -11.32
CA ARG A 288 12.99 19.70 -11.51
C ARG A 288 14.45 19.28 -11.66
N LYS A 289 15.22 20.01 -12.48
CA LYS A 289 16.64 19.73 -12.67
C LYS A 289 17.43 19.89 -11.36
N SER A 290 17.16 20.94 -10.58
CA SER A 290 17.80 21.16 -9.28
C SER A 290 17.46 20.04 -8.28
N ARG A 291 16.20 19.61 -8.23
CA ARG A 291 15.77 18.46 -7.41
C ARG A 291 16.52 17.19 -7.81
N ASP A 292 16.58 16.89 -9.11
CA ASP A 292 17.21 15.66 -9.59
C ASP A 292 18.72 15.66 -9.30
N GLN A 293 19.38 16.83 -9.40
CA GLN A 293 20.77 17.01 -8.98
C GLN A 293 20.95 16.80 -7.46
N ALA A 294 20.06 17.35 -6.64
CA ALA A 294 20.12 17.18 -5.18
C ALA A 294 19.90 15.72 -4.78
N LEU A 295 18.96 15.01 -5.42
CA LEU A 295 18.73 13.58 -5.20
C LEU A 295 19.96 12.75 -5.60
N ALA A 296 20.59 13.05 -6.73
CA ALA A 296 21.80 12.37 -7.16
C ALA A 296 22.97 12.59 -6.18
N GLN A 297 23.14 13.82 -5.68
CA GLN A 297 24.15 14.13 -4.65
C GLN A 297 23.86 13.40 -3.34
N LEU A 298 22.60 13.35 -2.91
CA LEU A 298 22.19 12.65 -1.69
C LEU A 298 22.46 11.15 -1.79
N LEU A 299 22.17 10.52 -2.93
CA LEU A 299 22.51 9.12 -3.19
C LEU A 299 24.03 8.89 -3.17
N LEU A 300 24.82 9.79 -3.75
CA LEU A 300 26.28 9.70 -3.74
C LEU A 300 26.83 9.75 -2.30
N VAL A 301 26.42 10.75 -1.51
CA VAL A 301 26.85 10.90 -0.12
C VAL A 301 26.41 9.70 0.73
N GLN A 302 25.20 9.18 0.52
CA GLN A 302 24.73 7.97 1.19
C GLN A 302 25.63 6.76 0.88
N ASN A 303 26.00 6.58 -0.39
CA ASN A 303 26.89 5.50 -0.79
C ASN A 303 28.29 5.64 -0.16
N GLU A 304 28.82 6.87 -0.08
CA GLU A 304 30.10 7.16 0.60
C GLU A 304 30.02 6.89 2.10
N CYS A 305 28.95 7.33 2.78
CA CYS A 305 28.72 7.02 4.19
C CYS A 305 28.62 5.51 4.43
N ASP A 306 27.86 4.79 3.61
CA ASP A 306 27.73 3.34 3.70
C ASP A 306 29.08 2.62 3.48
N ALA A 307 29.92 3.12 2.56
CA ALA A 307 31.25 2.58 2.33
C ALA A 307 32.19 2.84 3.53
N LEU A 308 32.15 4.05 4.11
CA LEU A 308 32.92 4.38 5.31
C LEU A 308 32.46 3.55 6.52
N GLU A 309 31.16 3.35 6.71
CA GLU A 309 30.62 2.51 7.78
C GLU A 309 31.06 1.05 7.62
N ARG A 310 31.03 0.49 6.40
CA ARG A 310 31.57 -0.86 6.15
C ARG A 310 33.06 -0.95 6.43
N ALA A 311 33.85 0.00 5.92
CA ALA A 311 35.29 0.01 6.11
C ALA A 311 35.70 0.13 7.59
N THR A 312 34.98 0.95 8.37
CA THR A 312 35.23 1.09 9.82
C THR A 312 34.84 -0.15 10.62
N VAL A 313 33.77 -0.85 10.22
CA VAL A 313 33.39 -2.14 10.82
C VAL A 313 34.46 -3.19 10.52
N ASP A 314 34.82 -3.36 9.24
CA ASP A 314 35.76 -4.39 8.78
C ASP A 314 37.21 -4.12 9.29
N ALA A 315 37.65 -2.86 9.38
CA ALA A 315 38.97 -2.52 9.91
C ALA A 315 39.15 -2.86 11.39
N GLY A 316 38.08 -2.78 12.17
CA GLY A 316 38.16 -3.17 13.58
C GLY A 316 38.17 -4.70 13.78
N ASP A 317 37.74 -5.50 12.80
CA ASP A 317 37.74 -6.97 12.90
C ASP A 317 39.15 -7.54 12.68
N ASN A 318 40.01 -6.79 11.97
CA ASN A 318 41.37 -7.19 11.61
C ASN A 318 42.47 -6.71 12.59
N SER A 319 42.13 -6.15 13.75
CA SER A 319 43.12 -5.66 14.74
C SER A 319 42.73 -6.01 16.19
N ASN A 320 43.64 -5.79 17.16
CA ASN A 320 43.42 -5.96 18.61
C ASN A 320 42.18 -5.20 19.18
N GLY A 321 41.47 -4.41 18.36
CA GLY A 321 40.15 -3.83 18.67
C GLY A 321 38.96 -4.81 18.60
N ALA A 322 39.16 -6.04 18.09
CA ALA A 322 38.14 -7.09 18.13
C ALA A 322 37.76 -7.46 19.58
N GLN A 323 38.74 -7.59 20.49
CA GLN A 323 38.50 -7.92 21.91
C GLN A 323 37.76 -6.80 22.66
N THR A 324 38.11 -5.54 22.42
CA THR A 324 37.42 -4.39 23.04
C THR A 324 35.99 -4.23 22.53
N ARG A 325 35.73 -4.51 21.24
CA ARG A 325 34.37 -4.48 20.67
C ARG A 325 33.53 -5.71 21.04
N GLN A 326 34.13 -6.90 21.18
CA GLN A 326 33.47 -8.08 21.74
C GLN A 326 32.99 -7.79 23.16
N ALA A 327 33.89 -7.30 24.03
CA ALA A 327 33.55 -6.86 25.38
C ALA A 327 32.49 -5.76 25.38
N SER A 328 32.47 -4.95 24.31
CA SER A 328 31.53 -3.85 24.21
C SER A 328 30.10 -4.26 23.85
N LEU A 329 29.97 -5.39 23.14
CA LEU A 329 28.73 -5.95 22.63
C LEU A 329 28.26 -7.17 23.45
N ASP A 330 28.94 -7.50 24.55
CA ASP A 330 28.51 -8.60 25.44
C ASP A 330 27.07 -8.43 25.93
N SER A 331 26.58 -7.18 26.07
CA SER A 331 25.21 -6.88 26.50
C SER A 331 24.13 -7.27 25.48
N VAL A 332 24.49 -7.61 24.24
CA VAL A 332 23.55 -8.09 23.20
C VAL A 332 23.58 -9.60 23.03
N ARG A 333 24.50 -10.31 23.71
CA ARG A 333 24.64 -11.76 23.61
C ARG A 333 23.36 -12.46 24.08
N GLY A 334 22.81 -13.34 23.23
CA GLY A 334 21.58 -14.07 23.50
C GLY A 334 20.31 -13.21 23.54
N LYS A 335 20.39 -11.94 23.14
CA LYS A 335 19.22 -11.04 23.06
C LYS A 335 18.70 -10.94 21.64
N ARG A 336 17.39 -10.86 21.50
CA ARG A 336 16.70 -10.53 20.26
C ARG A 336 16.45 -9.03 20.17
N ILE A 337 17.13 -8.39 19.22
CA ILE A 337 17.04 -6.96 18.94
C ILE A 337 16.21 -6.74 17.69
N VAL A 338 15.13 -5.97 17.82
CA VAL A 338 14.32 -5.54 16.68
C VAL A 338 14.66 -4.09 16.34
N TYR A 339 15.23 -3.88 15.16
CA TYR A 339 15.62 -2.57 14.64
C TYR A 339 14.58 -2.08 13.63
N VAL A 340 13.90 -0.96 13.93
CA VAL A 340 12.76 -0.47 13.14
C VAL A 340 13.16 0.79 12.38
N GLY A 341 13.31 0.66 11.08
CA GLY A 341 13.74 1.70 10.15
C GLY A 341 15.19 1.55 9.72
N GLY A 342 15.82 2.69 9.48
CA GLY A 342 17.24 2.80 9.18
C GLY A 342 17.63 2.66 7.72
N ARG A 343 18.94 2.68 7.48
CA ARG A 343 19.53 2.62 6.14
C ARG A 343 19.93 1.18 5.80
N PRO A 344 19.64 0.66 4.59
CA PRO A 344 19.99 -0.72 4.22
C PRO A 344 21.47 -1.07 4.46
N GLY A 345 22.41 -0.17 4.12
CA GLY A 345 23.84 -0.36 4.34
C GLY A 345 24.21 -0.47 5.83
N SER A 346 23.76 0.48 6.63
CA SER A 346 23.95 0.48 8.09
C SER A 346 23.30 -0.73 8.75
N ASN A 347 22.09 -1.12 8.33
CA ASN A 347 21.36 -2.26 8.86
C ASN A 347 22.10 -3.58 8.62
N ALA A 348 22.70 -3.76 7.43
CA ALA A 348 23.52 -4.93 7.15
C ALA A 348 24.79 -4.97 8.03
N ALA A 349 25.44 -3.83 8.27
CA ALA A 349 26.59 -3.73 9.16
C ALA A 349 26.22 -4.03 10.63
N LEU A 350 25.11 -3.48 11.11
CA LEU A 350 24.57 -3.74 12.45
C LEU A 350 24.23 -5.21 12.66
N LYS A 351 23.56 -5.82 11.68
CA LYS A 351 23.23 -7.25 11.72
C LYS A 351 24.48 -8.11 11.90
N ARG A 352 25.53 -7.88 11.09
CA ARG A 352 26.81 -8.59 11.22
C ARG A 352 27.42 -8.42 12.61
N LEU A 353 27.43 -7.21 13.16
CA LEU A 353 27.98 -6.91 14.49
C LEU A 353 27.24 -7.64 15.61
N VAL A 354 25.90 -7.63 15.59
CA VAL A 354 25.08 -8.25 16.63
C VAL A 354 25.14 -9.77 16.55
N GLU A 355 25.08 -10.34 15.34
CA GLU A 355 25.19 -11.79 15.14
C GLU A 355 26.58 -12.32 15.52
N ALA A 356 27.65 -11.57 15.22
CA ALA A 356 29.02 -11.93 15.63
C ALA A 356 29.20 -11.90 17.16
N ALA A 357 28.44 -11.06 17.87
CA ALA A 357 28.38 -11.05 19.33
C ALA A 357 27.45 -12.12 19.92
N GLY A 358 26.75 -12.90 19.07
CA GLY A 358 25.83 -13.97 19.47
C GLY A 358 24.44 -13.49 19.88
N GLY A 359 23.99 -12.32 19.41
CA GLY A 359 22.61 -11.86 19.51
C GLY A 359 21.82 -12.07 18.21
N ASP A 360 20.50 -12.01 18.29
CA ASP A 360 19.60 -12.10 17.13
C ASP A 360 19.18 -10.70 16.69
N PHE A 361 19.37 -10.35 15.42
CA PHE A 361 19.04 -9.02 14.89
C PHE A 361 17.97 -9.09 13.79
N VAL A 362 16.81 -8.48 14.05
CA VAL A 362 15.68 -8.42 13.13
C VAL A 362 15.45 -6.99 12.68
N VAL A 363 15.43 -6.75 11.37
CA VAL A 363 15.19 -5.43 10.79
C VAL A 363 13.75 -5.34 10.29
N HIS A 364 13.06 -4.27 10.65
CA HIS A 364 11.83 -3.83 10.00
C HIS A 364 12.11 -2.52 9.27
N ASP A 365 11.47 -2.30 8.13
CA ASP A 365 11.69 -1.13 7.26
C ASP A 365 11.21 0.23 7.83
N GLY A 366 10.61 0.25 9.02
CA GLY A 366 10.05 1.47 9.61
C GLY A 366 8.96 2.14 8.78
N GLY A 367 8.18 1.36 8.00
CA GLY A 367 6.94 1.80 7.34
C GLY A 367 7.04 2.15 5.86
N VAL A 368 8.18 1.88 5.21
CA VAL A 368 8.37 2.12 3.77
C VAL A 368 7.45 1.24 2.90
N GLU A 369 7.12 0.02 3.33
CA GLU A 369 6.27 -0.90 2.58
C GLU A 369 4.78 -0.93 3.05
N ASP A 370 4.34 -0.02 3.91
CA ASP A 370 2.93 0.18 4.34
C ASP A 370 2.18 -1.13 4.70
N ARG A 371 2.86 -2.05 5.40
CA ARG A 371 2.28 -3.30 5.95
C ARG A 371 2.03 -3.14 7.44
N LYS A 372 1.01 -2.35 7.80
CA LYS A 372 0.65 -1.94 9.18
C LYS A 372 0.52 -3.06 10.23
N GLY A 373 0.39 -4.32 9.82
CA GLY A 373 0.33 -5.48 10.72
C GLY A 373 1.67 -6.18 11.00
N LEU A 374 2.67 -6.04 10.12
CA LEU A 374 3.94 -6.76 10.24
C LEU A 374 4.81 -6.21 11.38
N LEU A 375 4.83 -4.89 11.59
CA LEU A 375 5.57 -4.27 12.68
C LEU A 375 5.03 -4.75 14.04
N ALA A 376 3.71 -4.73 14.23
CA ALA A 376 3.09 -5.18 15.47
C ALA A 376 3.30 -6.67 15.74
N ALA A 377 3.46 -7.49 14.70
CA ALA A 377 3.75 -8.92 14.82
C ALA A 377 5.24 -9.23 15.04
N ALA A 378 6.15 -8.35 14.58
CA ALA A 378 7.59 -8.55 14.71
C ALA A 378 8.12 -8.19 16.11
N LEU A 379 7.45 -7.29 16.83
CA LEU A 379 7.88 -6.78 18.14
C LEU A 379 7.74 -7.79 19.30
N PRO A 380 6.68 -8.61 19.44
CA PRO A 380 6.56 -9.57 20.52
C PRO A 380 7.76 -10.53 20.61
N GLY A 381 8.27 -10.71 21.83
CA GLY A 381 9.44 -11.55 22.11
C GLY A 381 10.78 -10.93 21.71
N ALA A 382 10.83 -9.61 21.47
CA ALA A 382 12.09 -8.88 21.42
C ALA A 382 12.53 -8.54 22.85
N ASP A 383 13.84 -8.62 23.11
CA ASP A 383 14.43 -8.14 24.37
C ASP A 383 14.65 -6.63 24.32
N ILE A 384 15.02 -6.11 23.15
CA ILE A 384 15.28 -4.68 22.94
C ILE A 384 14.73 -4.27 21.57
N VAL A 385 14.00 -3.16 21.53
CA VAL A 385 13.54 -2.54 20.28
C VAL A 385 14.28 -1.22 20.08
N VAL A 386 14.86 -1.03 18.90
CA VAL A 386 15.67 0.16 18.59
C VAL A 386 15.13 0.82 17.34
N PHE A 387 15.00 2.15 17.33
CA PHE A 387 14.54 2.87 16.13
C PHE A 387 15.29 4.20 15.95
N PRO A 388 15.87 4.46 14.78
CA PRO A 388 16.47 5.75 14.46
C PRO A 388 15.40 6.77 14.08
N VAL A 389 15.37 7.93 14.76
CA VAL A 389 14.35 8.97 14.53
C VAL A 389 14.45 9.64 13.15
N ASP A 390 15.59 9.57 12.48
CA ASP A 390 15.80 10.09 11.12
C ASP A 390 15.35 9.13 10.01
N CYS A 391 14.97 7.88 10.34
CA CYS A 391 14.61 6.85 9.37
C CYS A 391 13.43 5.98 9.82
N VAL A 392 12.44 6.56 10.51
CA VAL A 392 11.18 5.92 10.89
C VAL A 392 10.02 6.88 10.67
N ASP A 393 8.90 6.41 10.12
CA ASP A 393 7.71 7.25 9.98
C ASP A 393 6.95 7.39 11.31
N HIS A 394 6.10 8.42 11.39
CA HIS A 394 5.38 8.78 12.61
C HIS A 394 4.37 7.70 13.06
N ASP A 395 3.71 7.02 12.13
CA ASP A 395 2.72 5.99 12.43
C ASP A 395 3.41 4.70 12.92
N SER A 396 4.55 4.33 12.32
CA SER A 396 5.38 3.22 12.80
C SER A 396 5.92 3.49 14.20
N MET A 397 6.42 4.69 14.48
CA MET A 397 6.89 5.08 15.81
C MET A 397 5.77 4.97 16.87
N ASN A 398 4.58 5.47 16.56
CA ASN A 398 3.42 5.39 17.45
C ASN A 398 2.97 3.94 17.69
N THR A 399 3.04 3.10 16.66
CA THR A 399 2.66 1.68 16.75
C THR A 399 3.67 0.91 17.58
N LEU A 400 4.96 1.16 17.35
CA LEU A 400 6.07 0.60 18.13
C LEU A 400 5.89 0.89 19.62
N LYS A 401 5.72 2.16 20.01
CA LYS A 401 5.52 2.55 21.42
C LYS A 401 4.36 1.79 22.06
N ARG A 402 3.18 1.81 21.43
CA ARG A 402 1.98 1.14 21.95
C ARG A 402 2.17 -0.36 22.14
N VAL A 403 2.86 -1.03 21.22
CA VAL A 403 3.09 -2.49 21.28
C VAL A 403 4.14 -2.81 22.34
N CYS A 404 5.26 -2.08 22.36
CA CYS A 404 6.31 -2.28 23.36
C CYS A 404 5.79 -2.03 24.79
N GLU A 405 5.02 -0.97 25.01
CA GLU A 405 4.38 -0.70 26.31
C GLU A 405 3.42 -1.82 26.74
N ARG A 406 2.62 -2.35 25.80
CA ARG A 406 1.68 -3.44 26.08
C ARG A 406 2.40 -4.74 26.47
N HIS A 407 3.50 -5.05 25.81
CA HIS A 407 4.27 -6.27 26.03
C HIS A 407 5.41 -6.11 27.05
N GLN A 408 5.56 -4.91 27.63
CA GLN A 408 6.64 -4.57 28.57
C GLN A 408 8.03 -4.84 27.97
N ILE A 409 8.20 -4.44 26.71
CA ILE A 409 9.46 -4.57 25.96
C ILE A 409 10.20 -3.24 26.01
N ASP A 410 11.47 -3.28 26.36
CA ASP A 410 12.33 -2.09 26.37
C ASP A 410 12.55 -1.57 24.95
N TYR A 411 12.38 -0.26 24.77
CA TYR A 411 12.58 0.40 23.49
C TYR A 411 13.43 1.67 23.61
N HIS A 412 14.27 1.93 22.59
CA HIS A 412 15.21 3.05 22.61
C HIS A 412 15.26 3.79 21.27
N PRO A 413 15.08 5.13 21.28
CA PRO A 413 15.32 5.96 20.11
C PRO A 413 16.83 6.15 19.88
N LEU A 414 17.26 6.10 18.61
CA LEU A 414 18.58 6.52 18.17
C LEU A 414 18.51 7.86 17.45
N ARG A 415 19.48 8.74 17.69
CA ARG A 415 19.55 10.04 17.01
C ARG A 415 19.68 9.92 15.49
N THR A 416 20.46 8.95 15.03
CA THR A 416 20.68 8.68 13.61
C THR A 416 20.73 7.19 13.31
N ALA A 417 20.38 6.81 12.08
CA ALA A 417 20.48 5.46 11.55
C ALA A 417 21.92 5.04 11.22
N SER A 418 22.85 5.09 12.18
CA SER A 418 24.26 4.75 11.98
C SER A 418 24.74 3.69 12.95
N VAL A 419 25.81 2.98 12.55
CA VAL A 419 26.47 1.99 13.41
C VAL A 419 26.97 2.60 14.72
N ALA A 420 27.56 3.80 14.66
CA ALA A 420 28.08 4.50 15.84
C ALA A 420 26.99 4.80 16.88
N SER A 421 25.81 5.27 16.43
CA SER A 421 24.68 5.58 17.33
C SER A 421 24.16 4.32 18.02
N PHE A 422 24.15 3.18 17.33
CA PHE A 422 23.77 1.90 17.94
C PHE A 422 24.81 1.41 18.94
N VAL A 423 26.11 1.45 18.62
CA VAL A 423 27.17 1.01 19.52
C VAL A 423 27.18 1.83 20.81
N GLU A 424 26.96 3.14 20.71
CA GLU A 424 26.83 4.02 21.88
C GLU A 424 25.64 3.63 22.77
N LEU A 425 24.48 3.33 22.17
CA LEU A 425 23.32 2.84 22.92
C LEU A 425 23.66 1.52 23.65
N VAL A 426 24.29 0.57 22.97
CA VAL A 426 24.62 -0.74 23.54
C VAL A 426 25.62 -0.63 24.69
N ASP A 427 26.58 0.29 24.60
CA ASP A 427 27.52 0.63 25.68
C ASP A 427 26.81 1.21 26.90
N ARG A 428 25.81 2.08 26.68
CA ARG A 428 24.98 2.66 27.74
C ARG A 428 24.11 1.62 28.46
N LEU A 429 23.66 0.59 27.74
CA LEU A 429 22.80 -0.47 28.27
C LEU A 429 23.57 -1.55 29.06
N ARG A 430 24.88 -1.40 29.27
CA ARG A 430 25.64 -2.34 30.11
C ARG A 430 25.22 -2.24 31.58
N PRO A 431 25.11 -3.37 32.30
CA PRO A 431 24.73 -3.40 33.71
C PRO A 431 25.61 -2.51 34.61
N GLU A 432 26.91 -2.43 34.30
CA GLU A 432 27.88 -1.61 35.03
C GLU A 432 27.61 -0.10 34.90
N HIS A 433 27.16 0.35 33.72
CA HIS A 433 26.76 1.74 33.48
C HIS A 433 25.35 2.05 34.00
N LEU A 434 24.41 1.10 33.96
CA LEU A 434 23.08 1.24 34.56
C LEU A 434 23.15 1.38 36.09
N ALA A 435 24.08 0.67 36.75
CA ALA A 435 24.35 0.81 38.18
C ALA A 435 24.96 2.18 38.56
N GLN A 436 25.75 2.78 37.67
CA GLN A 436 26.30 4.15 37.85
C GLN A 436 25.23 5.23 37.63
N LEU A 437 24.29 5.02 36.71
CA LEU A 437 23.16 5.93 36.46
C LEU A 437 22.10 5.90 37.58
N GLY A 438 21.96 4.77 38.30
CA GLY A 438 21.06 4.62 39.44
C GLY A 438 21.38 5.49 40.67
N ASN A 439 22.57 6.12 40.69
CA ASN A 439 22.98 7.05 41.75
C ASN A 439 22.93 8.54 41.33
N SER A 440 22.31 8.88 40.19
CA SER A 440 22.10 10.28 39.83
C SER A 440 20.92 10.87 40.62
N PRO A 441 21.07 12.06 41.25
CA PRO A 441 19.96 12.71 41.94
C PRO A 441 18.83 13.02 40.94
N PRO A 442 17.55 12.96 41.37
CA PRO A 442 16.41 13.14 40.48
C PRO A 442 16.50 14.49 39.76
N SER A 443 16.39 14.47 38.43
CA SER A 443 16.39 15.66 37.60
C SER A 443 15.15 16.50 37.89
N ALA A 444 15.37 17.77 38.26
CA ALA A 444 14.33 18.73 38.59
C ALA A 444 13.69 19.36 37.33
N PHE A 445 13.17 18.53 36.41
CA PHE A 445 12.51 19.03 35.20
C PHE A 445 11.12 18.40 35.02
N CYS A 446 10.10 19.15 35.41
CA CYS A 446 8.68 18.82 35.23
C CYS A 446 8.21 19.35 33.87
N LEU A 447 7.95 18.47 32.90
CA LEU A 447 7.42 18.84 31.58
C LEU A 447 5.89 18.98 31.62
N ARG A 448 5.40 20.04 32.26
CA ARG A 448 4.01 20.50 32.09
C ARG A 448 3.87 21.83 31.36
N HIS A 449 4.95 22.45 30.90
CA HIS A 449 4.89 23.61 30.00
C HIS A 449 6.10 23.61 29.07
N GLY A 450 5.84 23.77 27.76
CA GLY A 450 6.82 23.86 26.68
C GLY A 450 6.24 23.30 25.40
#